data_AF-A0A7R9P6P0-F1
#
_entry.id   AF-A0A7R9P6P0-F1
#
_cell.length_a   1.000
_cell.length_b   1.000
_cell.length_c   1.000
_cell.angle_alpha   90.00
_cell.angle_beta   90.00
_cell.angle_gamma   90.00
#
_symmetry.space_group_name_H-M   'P 1'
#
loop_
_entity.id
_entity.type
_entity.pdbx_description
1 polymer ?
#
loop_
_entity_poly.entity_id
_entity_poly.type
_entity_poly.pdbx_seq_one_letter_code
_entity_poly.pdbx_strand_id
1 'polypeptide(L)'
;MPHRVAVVGGGVIGLTTAVALQERLLPSVDVTVLSENFSPDTTGDGAAGLWEPYITGNTSVTNITKWAGQTYRMFRELWQREDGQEVGLSMLPITNLTDHLSDNTPSFWSEVVMGYRMLDPAQLARLGKEHGSKYTKGYTYVTFICEATKFLPYLQNRLLAGGGHLVRRKVTSLDELAREDYRVIVNCTGLQARHLVGDTSVVPVRGQVLRVSAPWQNEVIIDLSGDGHHIIPNQESVVIGGTHQEGSWDLNVDPKDTQYILEGCKRIKPALKHAPLQRAWVGLRPSRSSVRLELGDPIRGEGRTTLVYPELSSGYRWCTTTDTGAAGSPYAGVVPPRSQTFCKGHFRTPSSEHSPGREHRQHVAKHTPVSASHIQLSPRNTPVINYE
;
A
#
# COMPACT_ATOMS: atom_id res chain seq x y z
N MET A 1 -13.84 14.31 -26.92
CA MET A 1 -12.84 14.80 -25.95
C MET A 1 -12.66 13.76 -24.86
N PRO A 2 -11.47 13.62 -24.25
CA PRO A 2 -11.25 12.69 -23.15
C PRO A 2 -12.14 13.04 -21.94
N HIS A 3 -12.49 12.04 -21.14
CA HIS A 3 -13.21 12.26 -19.88
C HIS A 3 -12.25 12.76 -18.80
N ARG A 4 -12.55 13.92 -18.21
CA ARG A 4 -11.74 14.49 -17.13
C ARG A 4 -11.95 13.71 -15.83
N VAL A 5 -10.85 13.29 -15.23
CA VAL A 5 -10.77 12.50 -13.99
C VAL A 5 -9.94 13.26 -12.96
N ALA A 6 -10.55 13.58 -11.83
CA ALA A 6 -9.84 14.14 -10.68
C ALA A 6 -9.39 13.02 -9.74
N VAL A 7 -8.15 13.06 -9.28
CA VAL A 7 -7.63 12.24 -8.18
C VAL A 7 -7.23 13.17 -7.05
N VAL A 8 -7.89 13.09 -5.90
CA VAL A 8 -7.69 14.02 -4.79
C VAL A 8 -6.73 13.41 -3.78
N GLY A 9 -5.49 13.91 -3.72
CA GLY A 9 -4.42 13.43 -2.84
C GLY A 9 -3.09 13.17 -3.56
N GLY A 10 -2.01 13.83 -3.14
CA GLY A 10 -0.66 13.72 -3.71
C GLY A 10 0.21 12.62 -3.09
N GLY A 11 -0.33 11.82 -2.18
CA GLY A 11 0.37 10.68 -1.57
C GLY A 11 0.37 9.42 -2.46
N VAL A 12 1.00 8.35 -1.97
CA VAL A 12 1.24 7.11 -2.74
C VAL A 12 -0.03 6.52 -3.38
N ILE A 13 -1.16 6.55 -2.68
CA ILE A 13 -2.43 6.01 -3.18
C ILE A 13 -2.99 6.85 -4.32
N GLY A 14 -2.90 8.18 -4.23
CA GLY A 14 -3.33 9.08 -5.30
C GLY A 14 -2.46 8.94 -6.54
N LEU A 15 -1.14 9.03 -6.39
CA LEU A 15 -0.21 8.97 -7.52
C LEU A 15 -0.22 7.60 -8.22
N THR A 16 -0.21 6.48 -7.47
CA THR A 16 -0.32 5.15 -8.09
C THR A 16 -1.66 4.93 -8.79
N THR A 17 -2.75 5.47 -8.24
CA THR A 17 -4.08 5.39 -8.88
C THR A 17 -4.14 6.24 -10.15
N ALA A 18 -3.58 7.45 -10.14
CA ALA A 18 -3.53 8.34 -11.30
C ALA A 18 -2.74 7.74 -12.47
N VAL A 19 -1.53 7.24 -12.21
CA VAL A 19 -0.71 6.53 -13.20
C VAL A 19 -1.46 5.29 -13.73
N ALA A 20 -2.04 4.48 -12.84
CA ALA A 20 -2.77 3.27 -13.25
C ALA A 20 -4.06 3.54 -14.05
N LEU A 21 -4.70 4.70 -13.87
CA LEU A 21 -5.84 5.14 -14.68
C LEU A 21 -5.38 5.60 -16.06
N GLN A 22 -4.37 6.47 -16.11
CA GLN A 22 -3.78 7.00 -17.33
C GLN A 22 -3.29 5.86 -18.25
N GLU A 23 -2.38 5.01 -17.76
CA GLU A 23 -1.75 3.93 -18.55
C GLU A 23 -2.74 2.90 -19.11
N ARG A 24 -3.93 2.77 -18.50
CA ARG A 24 -4.94 1.78 -18.91
C ARG A 24 -6.07 2.35 -19.75
N LEU A 25 -6.29 3.66 -19.71
CA LEU A 25 -7.48 4.29 -20.27
C LEU A 25 -7.15 5.39 -21.30
N LEU A 26 -5.90 5.82 -21.44
CA LEU A 26 -5.47 6.72 -22.52
C LEU A 26 -5.86 6.12 -23.91
N PRO A 27 -6.25 6.97 -24.88
CA PRO A 27 -6.42 8.42 -24.81
C PRO A 27 -7.81 8.87 -24.32
N SER A 28 -8.59 7.98 -23.68
CA SER A 28 -9.99 8.21 -23.31
C SER A 28 -10.19 9.06 -22.05
N VAL A 29 -9.13 9.28 -21.28
CA VAL A 29 -9.15 10.05 -20.01
C VAL A 29 -8.08 11.13 -19.99
N ASP A 30 -8.41 12.23 -19.31
CA ASP A 30 -7.50 13.29 -18.89
C ASP A 30 -7.44 13.23 -17.35
N VAL A 31 -6.25 13.00 -16.79
CA VAL A 31 -6.07 12.70 -15.36
C VAL A 31 -5.36 13.85 -14.67
N THR A 32 -6.06 14.50 -13.74
CA THR A 32 -5.51 15.55 -12.88
C THR A 32 -5.43 15.06 -11.43
N VAL A 33 -4.24 15.11 -10.82
CA VAL A 33 -4.08 14.95 -9.38
C VAL A 33 -4.16 16.32 -8.72
N LEU A 34 -5.11 16.51 -7.80
CA LEU A 34 -5.25 17.71 -7.00
C LEU A 34 -4.84 17.43 -5.56
N SER A 35 -3.91 18.21 -5.01
CA SER A 35 -3.58 18.11 -3.59
C SER A 35 -2.96 19.37 -3.00
N GLU A 36 -3.16 19.59 -1.71
CA GLU A 36 -2.49 20.67 -0.96
C GLU A 36 -0.97 20.42 -0.88
N ASN A 37 -0.59 19.14 -0.66
CA ASN A 37 0.80 18.72 -0.52
C ASN A 37 1.17 17.63 -1.55
N PHE A 38 2.41 17.68 -2.01
CA PHE A 38 3.11 16.64 -2.76
C PHE A 38 4.43 16.34 -2.04
N SER A 39 5.14 15.27 -2.43
CA SER A 39 6.49 14.98 -1.89
C SER A 39 7.39 16.21 -2.05
N PRO A 40 8.15 16.63 -1.01
CA PRO A 40 8.49 15.88 0.21
C PRO A 40 7.53 16.04 1.41
N ASP A 41 6.36 16.67 1.22
CA ASP A 41 5.48 17.15 2.29
C ASP A 41 4.26 16.22 2.57
N THR A 42 4.36 14.92 2.30
CA THR A 42 3.29 13.94 2.55
C THR A 42 3.61 13.00 3.72
N THR A 43 2.59 12.33 4.27
CA THR A 43 2.79 11.23 5.24
C THR A 43 3.68 10.11 4.68
N GLY A 44 3.76 9.95 3.36
CA GLY A 44 4.63 8.95 2.73
C GLY A 44 6.11 9.23 2.96
N ASP A 45 6.54 10.49 2.87
CA ASP A 45 7.97 10.87 2.84
C ASP A 45 8.74 10.55 4.15
N GLY A 46 8.02 10.48 5.27
CA GLY A 46 8.58 10.03 6.55
C GLY A 46 8.46 8.53 6.83
N ALA A 47 7.84 7.76 5.94
CA ALA A 47 7.57 6.34 6.15
C ALA A 47 8.78 5.47 5.77
N ALA A 48 9.10 4.41 6.55
CA ALA A 48 10.36 3.69 6.39
C ALA A 48 10.45 2.74 5.19
N GLY A 49 9.33 2.45 4.53
CA GLY A 49 9.33 1.80 3.22
C GLY A 49 9.17 0.28 3.12
N LEU A 50 9.16 -0.46 4.24
CA LEU A 50 9.04 -1.92 4.21
C LEU A 50 7.81 -2.41 3.42
N TRP A 51 8.00 -3.35 2.49
CA TRP A 51 6.92 -4.21 2.04
C TRP A 51 6.73 -5.32 3.07
N GLU A 52 5.67 -5.20 3.87
CA GLU A 52 5.15 -6.28 4.70
C GLU A 52 3.63 -6.11 4.84
N PRO A 53 2.82 -7.03 4.29
CA PRO A 53 1.39 -7.07 4.55
C PRO A 53 1.20 -7.45 6.02
N TYR A 54 1.02 -6.43 6.83
CA TYR A 54 0.32 -6.60 8.07
C TYR A 54 -1.15 -6.81 7.73
N ILE A 55 -1.94 -6.55 8.75
CA ILE A 55 -3.33 -6.70 8.68
C ILE A 55 -3.91 -5.39 9.30
N THR A 56 -4.74 -4.61 8.56
CA THR A 56 -5.73 -3.54 8.98
C THR A 56 -7.28 -3.80 8.81
N GLY A 57 -8.03 -4.06 9.89
CA GLY A 57 -9.51 -4.08 9.98
C GLY A 57 -10.30 -5.36 9.57
N ASN A 58 -11.55 -5.18 9.15
CA ASN A 58 -12.49 -6.19 8.66
C ASN A 58 -12.31 -6.55 7.16
N THR A 59 -11.24 -6.10 6.51
CA THR A 59 -10.98 -6.45 5.10
C THR A 59 -10.60 -7.95 4.98
N SER A 60 -11.06 -8.65 3.95
CA SER A 60 -10.84 -10.11 3.88
C SER A 60 -9.38 -10.45 3.54
N VAL A 61 -8.74 -11.35 4.31
CA VAL A 61 -7.34 -11.79 4.09
C VAL A 61 -7.07 -12.14 2.62
N THR A 62 -8.02 -12.78 1.94
CA THR A 62 -7.95 -13.08 0.50
C THR A 62 -7.72 -11.85 -0.39
N ASN A 63 -8.38 -10.72 -0.10
CA ASN A 63 -8.16 -9.46 -0.82
C ASN A 63 -6.74 -8.94 -0.56
N ILE A 64 -6.29 -8.97 0.69
CA ILE A 64 -4.97 -8.51 1.14
C ILE A 64 -3.85 -9.32 0.50
N THR A 65 -3.89 -10.65 0.53
CA THR A 65 -2.89 -11.49 -0.15
C THR A 65 -2.83 -11.18 -1.65
N LYS A 66 -3.99 -11.01 -2.29
CA LYS A 66 -4.10 -10.68 -3.73
C LYS A 66 -3.48 -9.33 -4.06
N TRP A 67 -3.86 -8.30 -3.32
CA TRP A 67 -3.39 -6.92 -3.38
C TRP A 67 -1.88 -6.82 -3.12
N ALA A 68 -1.41 -7.48 -2.05
CA ALA A 68 -0.01 -7.60 -1.67
C ALA A 68 0.82 -8.21 -2.79
N GLY A 69 0.44 -9.40 -3.26
CA GLY A 69 1.13 -10.10 -4.35
C GLY A 69 1.12 -9.31 -5.66
N GLN A 70 0.12 -8.45 -5.89
CA GLN A 70 0.11 -7.53 -7.04
C GLN A 70 1.14 -6.42 -6.91
N THR A 71 1.27 -5.78 -5.75
CA THR A 71 2.30 -4.76 -5.54
C THR A 71 3.71 -5.35 -5.46
N TYR A 72 3.87 -6.53 -4.87
CA TYR A 72 5.17 -7.21 -4.84
C TYR A 72 5.67 -7.55 -6.25
N ARG A 73 4.77 -8.02 -7.13
CA ARG A 73 5.07 -8.20 -8.56
C ARG A 73 5.40 -6.87 -9.25
N MET A 74 4.61 -5.82 -9.03
CA MET A 74 4.91 -4.48 -9.56
C MET A 74 6.27 -3.96 -9.09
N PHE A 75 6.62 -4.11 -7.80
CA PHE A 75 7.94 -3.73 -7.28
C PHE A 75 9.06 -4.54 -7.92
N ARG A 76 8.89 -5.86 -8.10
CA ARG A 76 9.87 -6.68 -8.83
C ARG A 76 10.03 -6.24 -10.29
N GLU A 77 8.93 -5.98 -10.98
CA GLU A 77 8.92 -5.48 -12.36
C GLU A 77 9.61 -4.11 -12.48
N LEU A 78 9.36 -3.18 -11.55
CA LEU A 78 9.98 -1.85 -11.54
C LEU A 78 11.47 -1.90 -11.18
N TRP A 79 11.85 -2.70 -10.17
CA TRP A 79 13.23 -2.83 -9.70
C TRP A 79 14.17 -3.46 -10.75
N GLN A 80 13.63 -4.24 -11.69
CA GLN A 80 14.41 -4.90 -12.75
C GLN A 80 14.51 -4.10 -14.07
N ARG A 81 13.92 -2.90 -14.14
CA ARG A 81 14.00 -2.04 -15.33
C ARG A 81 15.25 -1.16 -15.33
N GLU A 82 15.57 -0.63 -16.51
CA GLU A 82 16.66 0.34 -16.73
C GLU A 82 16.46 1.68 -16.01
N ASP A 83 15.22 2.04 -15.64
CA ASP A 83 14.87 3.17 -14.77
C ASP A 83 14.74 2.78 -13.28
N GLY A 84 15.03 1.52 -12.92
CA GLY A 84 14.75 0.93 -11.59
C GLY A 84 15.45 1.64 -10.42
N GLN A 85 16.63 2.21 -10.64
CA GLN A 85 17.38 3.01 -9.67
C GLN A 85 16.63 4.25 -9.17
N GLU A 86 15.78 4.86 -10.01
CA GLU A 86 15.04 6.09 -9.68
C GLU A 86 13.80 5.81 -8.81
N VAL A 87 13.31 4.57 -8.83
CA VAL A 87 12.07 4.15 -8.16
C VAL A 87 12.23 4.13 -6.63
N GLY A 88 13.47 4.06 -6.12
CA GLY A 88 13.75 3.93 -4.69
C GLY A 88 13.47 2.54 -4.11
N LEU A 89 13.58 1.50 -4.94
CA LEU A 89 13.39 0.10 -4.52
C LEU A 89 14.73 -0.55 -4.17
N SER A 90 14.79 -1.19 -3.00
CA SER A 90 15.92 -2.00 -2.53
C SER A 90 15.40 -3.35 -2.04
N MET A 91 16.12 -4.45 -2.30
CA MET A 91 15.74 -5.78 -1.82
C MET A 91 16.65 -6.20 -0.67
N LEU A 92 16.07 -6.42 0.53
CA LEU A 92 16.84 -6.67 1.76
C LEU A 92 16.35 -7.91 2.52
N PRO A 93 17.25 -8.59 3.27
CA PRO A 93 16.88 -9.61 4.24
C PRO A 93 16.21 -8.97 5.45
N ILE A 94 15.14 -9.60 5.92
CA ILE A 94 14.31 -9.16 7.05
C ILE A 94 14.39 -10.21 8.15
N THR A 95 14.52 -9.79 9.41
CA THR A 95 14.34 -10.62 10.59
C THR A 95 13.21 -10.06 11.44
N ASN A 96 12.12 -10.83 11.59
CA ASN A 96 10.97 -10.52 12.44
C ASN A 96 11.04 -11.35 13.72
N LEU A 97 10.80 -10.73 14.88
CA LEU A 97 10.95 -11.34 16.21
C LEU A 97 9.81 -10.89 17.14
N THR A 98 9.35 -11.75 18.05
CA THR A 98 8.33 -11.44 19.07
C THR A 98 8.53 -12.32 20.32
N ASP A 99 8.12 -11.81 21.48
CA ASP A 99 8.13 -12.49 22.78
C ASP A 99 6.75 -13.06 23.20
N HIS A 100 5.66 -12.64 22.55
CA HIS A 100 4.29 -12.91 22.98
C HIS A 100 3.47 -13.82 22.04
N LEU A 101 4.00 -14.19 20.86
CA LEU A 101 3.37 -15.20 19.99
C LEU A 101 4.19 -16.49 20.01
N SER A 102 3.54 -17.63 20.25
CA SER A 102 4.19 -18.95 20.33
C SER A 102 3.77 -19.93 19.23
N ASP A 103 2.81 -19.57 18.36
CA ASP A 103 2.46 -20.41 17.22
C ASP A 103 3.53 -20.33 16.12
N ASN A 104 3.82 -21.46 15.48
CA ASN A 104 4.70 -21.52 14.31
C ASN A 104 3.93 -21.38 12.98
N THR A 105 2.74 -20.77 13.01
CA THR A 105 1.95 -20.51 11.79
C THR A 105 2.71 -19.50 10.92
N PRO A 106 3.01 -19.82 9.64
CA PRO A 106 3.58 -18.86 8.71
C PRO A 106 2.63 -17.69 8.47
N SER A 107 3.19 -16.51 8.19
CA SER A 107 2.39 -15.37 7.75
C SER A 107 1.62 -15.71 6.47
N PHE A 108 0.38 -15.24 6.34
CA PHE A 108 -0.51 -15.54 5.20
C PHE A 108 0.00 -15.08 3.82
N TRP A 109 1.09 -14.32 3.79
CA TRP A 109 1.81 -13.83 2.62
C TRP A 109 3.18 -14.49 2.42
N SER A 110 3.56 -15.50 3.20
CA SER A 110 4.86 -16.17 3.13
C SER A 110 5.22 -16.65 1.72
N GLU A 111 4.24 -17.20 1.00
CA GLU A 111 4.33 -17.64 -0.41
C GLU A 111 4.64 -16.50 -1.41
N VAL A 112 4.48 -15.23 -1.02
CA VAL A 112 4.72 -14.07 -1.91
C VAL A 112 6.19 -13.66 -1.93
N VAL A 113 6.88 -13.80 -0.80
CA VAL A 113 8.26 -13.31 -0.61
C VAL A 113 9.31 -14.37 -0.93
N MET A 114 10.57 -13.95 -1.07
CA MET A 114 11.67 -14.90 -1.28
C MET A 114 12.17 -15.46 0.06
N GLY A 115 12.42 -16.77 0.12
CA GLY A 115 13.18 -17.39 1.21
C GLY A 115 12.53 -17.33 2.59
N TYR A 116 11.20 -17.28 2.69
CA TYR A 116 10.50 -17.30 3.98
C TYR A 116 10.81 -18.58 4.76
N ARG A 117 11.34 -18.42 5.98
CA ARG A 117 11.56 -19.51 6.93
C ARG A 117 11.33 -19.05 8.36
N MET A 118 10.84 -19.97 9.20
CA MET A 118 10.84 -19.79 10.64
C MET A 118 12.28 -19.85 11.18
N LEU A 119 12.53 -19.21 12.32
CA LEU A 119 13.75 -19.36 13.09
C LEU A 119 13.61 -20.52 14.07
N ASP A 120 14.65 -21.33 14.21
CA ASP A 120 14.66 -22.44 15.18
C ASP A 120 14.92 -21.95 16.63
N PRO A 121 14.65 -22.77 17.66
CA PRO A 121 14.83 -22.36 19.06
C PRO A 121 16.26 -21.93 19.43
N ALA A 122 17.30 -22.45 18.76
CA ALA A 122 18.68 -22.05 19.01
C ALA A 122 18.99 -20.69 18.36
N GLN A 123 18.44 -20.43 17.17
CA GLN A 123 18.48 -19.10 16.53
C GLN A 123 17.76 -18.05 17.38
N LEU A 124 16.57 -18.36 17.91
CA LEU A 124 15.81 -17.48 18.80
C LEU A 124 16.54 -17.22 20.12
N ALA A 125 17.11 -18.26 20.75
CA ALA A 125 17.89 -18.10 21.99
C ALA A 125 19.16 -17.26 21.79
N ARG A 126 19.84 -17.43 20.64
CA ARG A 126 21.02 -16.62 20.28
C ARG A 126 20.64 -15.15 20.09
N LEU A 127 19.65 -14.86 19.24
CA LEU A 127 19.18 -13.48 19.00
C LEU A 127 18.62 -12.85 20.27
N GLY A 128 17.92 -13.61 21.12
CA GLY A 128 17.43 -13.14 22.40
C GLY A 128 18.54 -12.71 23.36
N LYS A 129 19.64 -13.48 23.41
CA LYS A 129 20.85 -13.11 24.16
C LYS A 129 21.54 -11.86 23.57
N GLU A 130 21.56 -11.72 22.25
CA GLU A 130 22.18 -10.57 21.55
C GLU A 130 21.36 -9.28 21.73
N HIS A 131 20.03 -9.36 21.67
CA HIS A 131 19.12 -8.20 21.74
C HIS A 131 18.54 -7.93 23.15
N GLY A 132 18.89 -8.74 24.16
CA GLY A 132 18.38 -8.62 25.52
C GLY A 132 16.88 -8.89 25.68
N SER A 133 16.32 -9.82 24.90
CA SER A 133 14.89 -10.18 24.90
C SER A 133 14.69 -11.71 24.88
N LYS A 134 13.49 -12.20 25.21
CA LYS A 134 13.17 -13.64 25.22
C LYS A 134 12.18 -13.98 24.11
N TYR A 135 12.67 -14.04 22.88
CA TYR A 135 11.85 -14.34 21.72
C TYR A 135 11.23 -15.74 21.78
N THR A 136 9.93 -15.81 21.48
CA THR A 136 9.12 -17.03 21.44
C THR A 136 8.74 -17.43 20.02
N LYS A 137 8.73 -16.47 19.08
CA LYS A 137 8.60 -16.70 17.63
C LYS A 137 9.50 -15.74 16.86
N GLY A 138 9.95 -16.19 15.71
CA GLY A 138 10.63 -15.34 14.74
C GLY A 138 10.74 -16.00 13.37
N TYR A 139 10.91 -15.18 12.34
CA TYR A 139 11.01 -15.62 10.95
C TYR A 139 11.86 -14.65 10.13
N THR A 140 12.40 -15.15 9.02
CA THR A 140 13.22 -14.36 8.10
C THR A 140 12.87 -14.66 6.65
N TYR A 141 13.02 -13.67 5.80
CA TYR A 141 12.66 -13.67 4.38
C TYR A 141 13.36 -12.48 3.70
N VAL A 142 13.28 -12.40 2.37
CA VAL A 142 13.80 -11.29 1.57
C VAL A 142 12.63 -10.58 0.86
N THR A 143 12.57 -9.26 0.98
CA THR A 143 11.49 -8.42 0.41
C THR A 143 12.01 -7.05 -0.02
N PHE A 144 11.13 -6.24 -0.59
CA PHE A 144 11.42 -4.86 -0.97
C PHE A 144 11.27 -3.88 0.19
N ILE A 145 12.19 -2.94 0.27
CA ILE A 145 11.98 -1.61 0.83
C ILE A 145 11.76 -0.66 -0.34
N CYS A 146 10.73 0.18 -0.25
CA CYS A 146 10.47 1.23 -1.22
C CYS A 146 10.57 2.58 -0.50
N GLU A 147 11.30 3.55 -1.04
CA GLU A 147 11.50 4.85 -0.41
C GLU A 147 10.55 5.89 -1.00
N ALA A 148 9.59 6.39 -0.20
CA ALA A 148 8.55 7.26 -0.72
C ALA A 148 9.10 8.60 -1.24
N THR A 149 10.18 9.08 -0.62
CA THR A 149 10.97 10.24 -1.05
C THR A 149 11.56 10.12 -2.46
N LYS A 150 11.61 8.90 -3.03
CA LYS A 150 12.03 8.62 -4.42
C LYS A 150 10.86 8.13 -5.27
N PHE A 151 10.02 7.24 -4.72
CA PHE A 151 8.87 6.66 -5.41
C PHE A 151 7.76 7.70 -5.73
N LEU A 152 7.52 8.68 -4.87
CA LEU A 152 6.52 9.72 -5.10
C LEU A 152 6.96 10.69 -6.21
N PRO A 153 8.22 11.21 -6.25
CA PRO A 153 8.74 11.90 -7.43
C PRO A 153 8.73 11.06 -8.72
N TYR A 154 9.11 9.78 -8.66
CA TYR A 154 9.05 8.86 -9.81
C TYR A 154 7.64 8.79 -10.40
N LEU A 155 6.62 8.58 -9.56
CA LEU A 155 5.23 8.54 -10.01
C LEU A 155 4.71 9.89 -10.54
N GLN A 156 5.15 11.01 -9.96
CA GLN A 156 4.82 12.35 -10.46
C GLN A 156 5.39 12.56 -11.87
N ASN A 157 6.68 12.27 -12.07
CA ASN A 157 7.33 12.38 -13.38
C ASN A 157 6.68 11.46 -14.41
N ARG A 158 6.34 10.23 -14.03
CA ARG A 158 5.67 9.25 -14.90
C ARG A 158 4.27 9.70 -15.31
N LEU A 159 3.48 10.28 -14.39
CA LEU A 159 2.17 10.86 -14.69
C LEU A 159 2.29 12.04 -15.67
N LEU A 160 3.24 12.96 -15.43
CA LEU A 160 3.49 14.11 -16.30
C LEU A 160 3.95 13.69 -17.70
N ALA A 161 4.86 12.72 -17.80
CA ALA A 161 5.35 12.17 -19.06
C ALA A 161 4.23 11.49 -19.88
N GLY A 162 3.23 10.89 -19.22
CA GLY A 162 2.01 10.38 -19.87
C GLY A 162 0.99 11.46 -20.27
N GLY A 163 1.30 12.76 -20.09
CA GLY A 163 0.40 13.88 -20.40
C GLY A 163 -0.63 14.20 -19.29
N GLY A 164 -0.43 13.68 -18.08
CA GLY A 164 -1.30 13.95 -16.92
C GLY A 164 -0.92 15.25 -16.21
N HIS A 165 -1.73 15.65 -15.24
CA HIS A 165 -1.61 16.96 -14.60
C HIS A 165 -1.46 16.85 -13.07
N LEU A 166 -0.60 17.70 -12.51
CA LEU A 166 -0.42 17.89 -11.07
C LEU A 166 -0.82 19.31 -10.70
N VAL A 167 -1.79 19.46 -9.80
CA VAL A 167 -2.32 20.77 -9.38
C VAL A 167 -2.19 20.89 -7.86
N ARG A 168 -1.35 21.84 -7.41
CA ARG A 168 -1.23 22.18 -5.99
C ARG A 168 -2.43 23.03 -5.56
N ARG A 169 -3.45 22.39 -4.97
CA ARG A 169 -4.71 22.99 -4.52
C ARG A 169 -5.30 22.20 -3.36
N LYS A 170 -5.72 22.90 -2.31
CA LYS A 170 -6.60 22.34 -1.27
C LYS A 170 -8.01 22.17 -1.86
N VAL A 171 -8.48 20.93 -1.94
CA VAL A 171 -9.89 20.61 -2.25
C VAL A 171 -10.68 20.69 -0.95
N THR A 172 -11.78 21.42 -0.96
CA THR A 172 -12.62 21.72 0.23
C THR A 172 -13.99 21.07 0.17
N SER A 173 -14.48 20.71 -1.02
CA SER A 173 -15.66 19.87 -1.24
C SER A 173 -15.52 19.14 -2.57
N LEU A 174 -16.03 17.91 -2.68
CA LEU A 174 -16.02 17.19 -3.95
C LEU A 174 -16.97 17.81 -5.00
N ASP A 175 -17.96 18.60 -4.57
CA ASP A 175 -18.91 19.31 -5.44
C ASP A 175 -18.26 20.46 -6.23
N GLU A 176 -17.13 21.00 -5.77
CA GLU A 176 -16.35 21.97 -6.57
C GLU A 176 -15.78 21.30 -7.83
N LEU A 177 -15.26 20.08 -7.69
CA LEU A 177 -14.71 19.31 -8.82
C LEU A 177 -15.81 18.85 -9.78
N ALA A 178 -17.00 18.50 -9.28
CA ALA A 178 -18.15 18.18 -10.14
C ALA A 178 -18.60 19.39 -10.97
N ARG A 179 -18.56 20.61 -10.41
CA ARG A 179 -18.83 21.87 -11.13
C ARG A 179 -17.73 22.25 -12.12
N GLU A 180 -16.51 21.73 -11.94
CA GLU A 180 -15.39 21.85 -12.87
C GLU A 180 -15.39 20.78 -13.98
N ASP A 181 -16.52 20.09 -14.22
CA ASP A 181 -16.71 19.03 -15.24
C ASP A 181 -15.79 17.79 -15.07
N TYR A 182 -15.32 17.51 -13.85
CA TYR A 182 -14.71 16.20 -13.55
C TYR A 182 -15.80 15.12 -13.49
N ARG A 183 -15.78 14.21 -14.47
CA ARG A 183 -16.79 13.13 -14.63
C ARG A 183 -16.56 11.96 -13.69
N VAL A 184 -15.33 11.79 -13.23
CA VAL A 184 -14.95 10.83 -12.18
C VAL A 184 -14.08 11.57 -11.17
N ILE A 185 -14.38 11.41 -9.89
CA ILE A 185 -13.55 11.91 -8.79
C ILE A 185 -13.12 10.71 -7.95
N VAL A 186 -11.81 10.58 -7.73
CA VAL A 186 -11.19 9.52 -6.95
C VAL A 186 -10.62 10.12 -5.67
N ASN A 187 -11.22 9.83 -4.53
CA ASN A 187 -10.84 10.38 -3.23
C ASN A 187 -9.71 9.55 -2.58
N CYS A 188 -8.47 10.03 -2.71
CA CYS A 188 -7.27 9.42 -2.13
C CYS A 188 -6.73 10.23 -0.95
N THR A 189 -7.59 10.94 -0.20
CA THR A 189 -7.15 11.95 0.79
C THR A 189 -6.67 11.42 2.13
N GLY A 190 -6.73 10.10 2.34
CA GLY A 190 -6.20 9.46 3.56
C GLY A 190 -6.89 10.00 4.81
N LEU A 191 -6.11 10.57 5.74
CA LEU A 191 -6.65 11.07 7.02
C LEU A 191 -7.63 12.24 6.81
N GLN A 192 -7.46 13.02 5.74
CA GLN A 192 -8.31 14.18 5.44
C GLN A 192 -9.70 13.77 4.93
N ALA A 193 -9.95 12.49 4.63
CA ALA A 193 -11.29 11.96 4.35
C ALA A 193 -12.26 12.23 5.53
N ARG A 194 -11.74 12.25 6.76
CA ARG A 194 -12.49 12.64 7.96
C ARG A 194 -13.17 13.99 7.83
N HIS A 195 -12.52 14.93 7.16
CA HIS A 195 -12.98 16.31 7.01
C HIS A 195 -13.65 16.56 5.66
N LEU A 196 -13.11 16.00 4.57
CA LEU A 196 -13.61 16.24 3.21
C LEU A 196 -14.92 15.50 2.90
N VAL A 197 -15.12 14.31 3.47
CA VAL A 197 -16.30 13.46 3.22
C VAL A 197 -16.96 12.96 4.51
N GLY A 198 -16.59 13.55 5.66
CA GLY A 198 -17.20 13.24 6.96
C GLY A 198 -16.88 11.83 7.49
N ASP A 199 -15.83 11.16 7.01
CA ASP A 199 -15.50 9.79 7.42
C ASP A 199 -14.92 9.75 8.84
N THR A 200 -15.77 9.73 9.86
CA THR A 200 -15.34 9.72 11.26
C THR A 200 -14.67 8.42 11.70
N SER A 201 -14.65 7.39 10.85
CA SER A 201 -14.01 6.10 11.14
C SER A 201 -12.53 6.04 10.74
N VAL A 202 -12.03 7.00 9.93
CA VAL A 202 -10.59 7.22 9.80
C VAL A 202 -10.08 8.06 10.97
N VAL A 203 -9.07 7.54 11.66
CA VAL A 203 -8.46 8.13 12.85
C VAL A 203 -6.93 8.20 12.66
N PRO A 204 -6.25 9.18 13.28
CA PRO A 204 -4.80 9.22 13.22
C PRO A 204 -4.22 8.13 14.12
N VAL A 205 -3.12 7.55 13.66
CA VAL A 205 -2.13 6.95 14.55
C VAL A 205 -0.85 7.74 14.38
N ARG A 206 -0.47 8.51 15.41
CA ARG A 206 0.77 9.28 15.44
C ARG A 206 1.95 8.32 15.50
N GLY A 207 2.98 8.68 14.76
CA GLY A 207 4.17 7.88 14.57
C GLY A 207 5.44 8.67 14.52
N GLN A 208 6.33 8.48 15.50
CA GLN A 208 7.67 9.06 15.46
C GLN A 208 8.70 8.04 14.97
N VAL A 209 9.60 8.50 14.09
CA VAL A 209 10.78 7.77 13.62
C VAL A 209 11.98 8.70 13.51
N LEU A 210 13.18 8.13 13.50
CA LEU A 210 14.44 8.83 13.32
C LEU A 210 15.16 8.26 12.09
N ARG A 211 15.83 9.11 11.32
CA ARG A 211 16.77 8.71 10.26
C ARG A 211 18.18 8.90 10.77
N VAL A 212 19.01 7.87 10.69
CA VAL A 212 20.42 7.88 11.11
C VAL A 212 21.34 7.44 9.98
N SER A 213 22.58 7.93 9.97
CA SER A 213 23.62 7.43 9.06
C SER A 213 24.27 6.18 9.65
N ALA A 214 23.99 5.02 9.06
CA ALA A 214 24.56 3.73 9.47
C ALA A 214 24.72 2.77 8.27
N PRO A 215 25.63 3.07 7.30
CA PRO A 215 25.79 2.32 6.05
C PRO A 215 26.28 0.86 6.22
N TRP A 216 26.63 0.45 7.44
CA TRP A 216 26.96 -0.95 7.78
C TRP A 216 25.71 -1.80 8.06
N GLN A 217 24.53 -1.20 8.23
CA GLN A 217 23.29 -1.93 8.50
C GLN A 217 22.63 -2.35 7.19
N ASN A 218 22.79 -3.63 6.84
CA ASN A 218 22.33 -4.21 5.55
C ASN A 218 21.19 -5.24 5.71
N GLU A 219 20.57 -5.27 6.89
CA GLU A 219 19.42 -6.12 7.22
C GLU A 219 18.33 -5.27 7.88
N VAL A 220 17.07 -5.65 7.68
CA VAL A 220 15.97 -5.13 8.49
C VAL A 220 15.79 -5.99 9.72
N ILE A 221 15.61 -5.34 10.88
CA ILE A 221 15.15 -6.00 12.10
C ILE A 221 13.83 -5.38 12.51
N ILE A 222 12.80 -6.22 12.67
CA ILE A 222 11.51 -5.89 13.29
C ILE A 222 11.45 -6.67 14.60
N ASP A 223 11.54 -5.98 15.73
CA ASP A 223 11.43 -6.54 17.07
C ASP A 223 10.09 -6.11 17.66
N LEU A 224 9.16 -7.05 17.81
CA LEU A 224 7.85 -6.84 18.41
C LEU A 224 7.83 -7.13 19.92
N SER A 225 8.99 -7.35 20.57
CA SER A 225 9.04 -7.57 22.02
C SER A 225 8.86 -6.27 22.82
N GLY A 226 8.14 -6.36 23.94
CA GLY A 226 7.71 -5.19 24.71
C GLY A 226 6.92 -4.18 23.87
N ASP A 227 7.39 -2.93 23.88
CA ASP A 227 6.76 -1.79 23.21
C ASP A 227 7.17 -1.62 21.71
N GLY A 228 7.99 -2.53 21.18
CA GLY A 228 8.27 -2.66 19.76
C GLY A 228 9.26 -1.66 19.15
N HIS A 229 10.20 -2.17 18.34
CA HIS A 229 11.19 -1.38 17.61
C HIS A 229 11.47 -1.94 16.21
N HIS A 230 11.96 -1.09 15.31
CA HIS A 230 12.42 -1.48 13.98
C HIS A 230 13.67 -0.73 13.55
N ILE A 231 14.51 -1.40 12.77
CA ILE A 231 15.72 -0.87 12.13
C ILE A 231 15.62 -1.23 10.65
N ILE A 232 15.46 -0.22 9.79
CA ILE A 232 15.13 -0.41 8.37
C ILE A 232 16.09 0.41 7.51
N PRO A 233 17.02 -0.24 6.79
CA PRO A 233 17.87 0.45 5.83
C PRO A 233 17.06 1.00 4.66
N ASN A 234 17.44 2.20 4.26
CA ASN A 234 17.11 2.88 3.02
C ASN A 234 18.45 3.11 2.28
N GLN A 235 18.43 3.54 1.02
CA GLN A 235 19.63 3.67 0.18
C GLN A 235 20.66 4.66 0.75
N GLU A 236 20.22 5.68 1.49
CA GLU A 236 21.07 6.79 1.99
C GLU A 236 20.99 6.99 3.52
N SER A 237 20.15 6.22 4.21
CA SER A 237 19.90 6.35 5.65
C SER A 237 19.38 5.04 6.25
N VAL A 238 19.37 4.92 7.56
CA VAL A 238 18.62 3.87 8.27
C VAL A 238 17.49 4.53 9.03
N VAL A 239 16.26 4.11 8.77
CA VAL A 239 15.09 4.52 9.55
C VAL A 239 15.02 3.62 10.78
N ILE A 240 15.11 4.23 11.95
CA ILE A 240 14.91 3.56 13.23
C ILE A 240 13.64 4.10 13.87
N GLY A 241 12.87 3.23 14.50
CA GLY A 241 11.60 3.60 15.11
C GLY A 241 11.07 2.54 16.05
N GLY A 242 9.92 2.76 16.66
CA GLY A 242 9.14 4.00 16.61
C GLY A 242 7.91 3.90 17.50
N THR A 243 7.22 5.02 17.72
CA THR A 243 6.02 5.05 18.58
C THR A 243 4.70 4.84 17.86
N HIS A 244 3.77 4.13 18.49
CA HIS A 244 2.40 3.92 18.04
C HIS A 244 1.43 4.61 19.00
N GLN A 245 0.84 5.73 18.58
CA GLN A 245 0.01 6.56 19.46
C GLN A 245 -1.33 6.89 18.78
N GLU A 246 -2.35 6.10 19.12
CA GLU A 246 -3.69 6.20 18.53
C GLU A 246 -4.42 7.48 18.96
N GLY A 247 -5.21 8.07 18.06
CA GLY A 247 -6.03 9.25 18.32
C GLY A 247 -5.25 10.57 18.47
N SER A 248 -3.92 10.52 18.61
CA SER A 248 -3.09 11.72 18.68
C SER A 248 -2.98 12.40 17.32
N TRP A 249 -3.22 13.71 17.30
CA TRP A 249 -3.07 14.59 16.12
C TRP A 249 -1.77 15.41 16.18
N ASP A 250 -0.91 15.18 17.16
CA ASP A 250 0.30 15.98 17.36
C ASP A 250 1.39 15.63 16.34
N LEU A 251 1.90 16.65 15.64
CA LEU A 251 2.99 16.55 14.66
C LEU A 251 4.34 16.99 15.23
N ASN A 252 4.40 17.43 16.49
CA ASN A 252 5.66 17.80 17.14
C ASN A 252 6.47 16.55 17.52
N VAL A 253 7.79 16.63 17.37
CA VAL A 253 8.73 15.60 17.84
C VAL A 253 8.78 15.63 19.37
N ASP A 254 8.53 14.50 20.03
CA ASP A 254 8.71 14.36 21.47
C ASP A 254 10.16 13.87 21.76
N PRO A 255 10.95 14.58 22.60
CA PRO A 255 12.24 14.09 23.08
C PRO A 255 12.18 12.74 23.82
N LYS A 256 11.07 12.41 24.48
CA LYS A 256 10.86 11.12 25.16
C LYS A 256 10.75 9.98 24.15
N ASP A 257 9.91 10.15 23.13
CA ASP A 257 9.81 9.22 21.99
C ASP A 257 11.17 9.05 21.29
N THR A 258 11.94 10.14 21.15
CA THR A 258 13.29 10.10 20.56
C THR A 258 14.23 9.22 21.40
N GLN A 259 14.27 9.44 22.72
CA GLN A 259 15.12 8.66 23.62
C GLN A 259 14.69 7.18 23.70
N TYR A 260 13.38 6.92 23.70
CA TYR A 260 12.80 5.57 23.65
C TYR A 260 13.25 4.80 22.40
N ILE A 261 13.18 5.42 21.22
CA ILE A 261 13.63 4.83 19.95
C ILE A 261 15.14 4.55 19.98
N LEU A 262 15.94 5.54 20.42
CA LEU A 262 17.39 5.41 20.45
C LEU A 262 17.85 4.27 21.36
N GLU A 263 17.32 4.16 22.57
CA GLU A 263 17.70 3.09 23.51
C GLU A 263 17.21 1.71 23.06
N GLY A 264 16.01 1.61 22.50
CA GLY A 264 15.47 0.38 21.93
C GLY A 264 16.29 -0.16 20.76
N CYS A 265 16.56 0.68 19.76
CA CYS A 265 17.36 0.27 18.60
C CYS A 265 18.84 0.03 18.95
N LYS A 266 19.39 0.75 19.93
CA LYS A 266 20.73 0.51 20.51
C LYS A 266 20.80 -0.82 21.27
N ARG A 267 19.74 -1.24 21.97
CA ARG A 267 19.63 -2.56 22.63
C ARG A 267 19.74 -3.69 21.60
N ILE A 268 19.02 -3.57 20.49
CA ILE A 268 19.02 -4.55 19.39
C ILE A 268 20.34 -4.53 18.61
N LYS A 269 20.85 -3.33 18.27
CA LYS A 269 22.06 -3.15 17.46
C LYS A 269 22.98 -2.11 18.12
N PRO A 270 23.89 -2.51 19.03
CA PRO A 270 24.77 -1.58 19.75
C PRO A 270 25.63 -0.66 18.87
N ALA A 271 25.93 -1.06 17.64
CA ALA A 271 26.62 -0.24 16.64
C ALA A 271 25.87 1.07 16.29
N LEU A 272 24.55 1.14 16.50
CA LEU A 272 23.76 2.35 16.26
C LEU A 272 23.96 3.43 17.33
N LYS A 273 24.60 3.13 18.47
CA LYS A 273 24.82 4.07 19.59
C LYS A 273 25.47 5.40 19.16
N HIS A 274 26.32 5.36 18.14
CA HIS A 274 27.06 6.50 17.62
C HIS A 274 26.72 6.84 16.16
N ALA A 275 25.64 6.27 15.61
CA ALA A 275 25.15 6.60 14.28
C ALA A 275 24.65 8.06 14.25
N PRO A 276 25.17 8.94 13.37
CA PRO A 276 24.74 10.33 13.31
C PRO A 276 23.25 10.46 13.01
N LEU A 277 22.50 11.17 13.87
CA LEU A 277 21.10 11.51 13.62
C LEU A 277 21.00 12.53 12.48
N GLN A 278 20.30 12.17 11.41
CA GLN A 278 20.06 13.02 10.24
C GLN A 278 18.74 13.79 10.37
N ARG A 279 17.68 13.15 10.88
CA ARG A 279 16.34 13.73 11.00
C ARG A 279 15.51 13.00 12.06
N ALA A 280 14.76 13.75 12.87
CA ALA A 280 13.59 13.23 13.58
C ALA A 280 12.32 13.62 12.82
N TRP A 281 11.31 12.76 12.77
CA TRP A 281 10.07 13.04 12.06
C TRP A 281 8.87 12.37 12.71
N VAL A 282 7.71 13.05 12.61
CA VAL A 282 6.42 12.57 13.09
C VAL A 282 5.41 12.63 11.93
N GLY A 283 4.60 11.58 11.81
CA GLY A 283 3.49 11.55 10.87
C GLY A 283 2.23 10.95 11.47
N LEU A 284 1.09 11.30 10.90
CA LEU A 284 -0.22 10.75 11.26
C LEU A 284 -0.66 9.74 10.19
N ARG A 285 -0.76 8.47 10.56
CA ARG A 285 -1.21 7.40 9.68
C ARG A 285 -2.75 7.36 9.66
N PRO A 286 -3.40 7.24 8.50
CA PRO A 286 -4.84 7.02 8.43
C PRO A 286 -5.17 5.57 8.82
N SER A 287 -5.54 5.32 10.08
CA SER A 287 -6.07 4.02 10.51
C SER A 287 -7.59 3.99 10.40
N ARG A 288 -8.16 2.85 10.03
CA ARG A 288 -9.61 2.65 9.83
C ARG A 288 -9.92 1.16 9.97
N SER A 289 -11.12 0.81 10.42
CA SER A 289 -11.55 -0.57 10.65
C SER A 289 -11.79 -1.39 9.37
N SER A 290 -11.56 -0.83 8.18
CA SER A 290 -11.45 -1.54 6.90
C SER A 290 -10.91 -0.60 5.83
N VAL A 291 -10.30 -1.16 4.78
CA VAL A 291 -10.05 -0.45 3.52
C VAL A 291 -11.39 -0.06 2.89
N ARG A 292 -11.57 1.24 2.64
CA ARG A 292 -12.74 1.77 1.95
C ARG A 292 -12.43 1.85 0.46
N LEU A 293 -12.64 0.73 -0.23
CA LEU A 293 -12.55 0.60 -1.69
C LEU A 293 -13.94 0.41 -2.30
N GLU A 294 -14.61 1.50 -2.67
CA GLU A 294 -16.02 1.49 -3.10
C GLU A 294 -16.35 2.57 -4.15
N LEU A 295 -17.48 2.39 -4.83
CA LEU A 295 -18.14 3.47 -5.58
C LEU A 295 -19.06 4.22 -4.62
N GLY A 296 -18.93 5.55 -4.60
CA GLY A 296 -19.84 6.42 -3.86
C GLY A 296 -21.09 6.78 -4.64
N ASP A 297 -22.06 7.37 -3.94
CA ASP A 297 -23.22 8.00 -4.58
C ASP A 297 -22.76 9.10 -5.57
N PRO A 298 -23.36 9.19 -6.77
CA PRO A 298 -23.00 10.22 -7.73
C PRO A 298 -23.35 11.62 -7.23
N ILE A 299 -22.41 12.56 -7.34
CA ILE A 299 -22.71 13.98 -7.14
C ILE A 299 -23.62 14.43 -8.28
N ARG A 300 -24.77 15.02 -7.93
CA ARG A 300 -25.77 15.52 -8.89
C ARG A 300 -25.47 16.97 -9.25
N GLY A 301 -24.73 17.16 -10.35
CA GLY A 301 -24.65 18.43 -11.07
C GLY A 301 -25.40 18.35 -12.41
N GLU A 302 -25.01 19.21 -13.37
CA GLU A 302 -25.49 19.12 -14.77
C GLU A 302 -25.04 17.81 -15.47
N GLY A 303 -24.13 17.06 -14.87
CA GLY A 303 -23.83 15.67 -15.19
C GLY A 303 -23.84 14.77 -13.96
N ARG A 304 -23.88 13.45 -14.18
CA ARG A 304 -23.57 12.46 -13.13
C ARG A 304 -22.06 12.32 -13.00
N THR A 305 -21.50 12.72 -11.87
CA THR A 305 -20.09 12.48 -11.54
C THR A 305 -19.97 11.25 -10.64
N THR A 306 -19.17 10.28 -11.04
CA THR A 306 -18.93 9.06 -10.25
C THR A 306 -17.87 9.31 -9.18
N LEU A 307 -18.21 9.05 -7.92
CA LEU A 307 -17.24 9.04 -6.83
C LEU A 307 -16.61 7.65 -6.67
N VAL A 308 -15.30 7.61 -6.44
CA VAL A 308 -14.55 6.40 -6.09
C VAL A 308 -13.72 6.67 -4.86
N TYR A 309 -13.88 5.84 -3.83
CA TYR A 309 -13.00 5.83 -2.66
C TYR A 309 -12.04 4.66 -2.82
N PRO A 310 -10.72 4.88 -2.97
CA PRO A 310 -9.69 3.85 -2.78
C PRO A 310 -8.91 4.06 -1.46
N GLU A 311 -9.57 4.50 -0.40
CA GLU A 311 -8.95 4.80 0.89
C GLU A 311 -8.44 3.53 1.56
N LEU A 312 -7.13 3.31 1.47
CA LEU A 312 -6.46 2.28 2.25
C LEU A 312 -6.35 2.71 3.71
N SER A 313 -7.00 1.96 4.60
CA SER A 313 -6.69 1.91 6.02
C SER A 313 -5.22 1.52 6.19
N SER A 314 -4.34 2.49 6.46
CA SER A 314 -2.88 2.41 6.63
C SER A 314 -2.11 1.49 5.64
N GLY A 315 -2.72 1.15 4.50
CA GLY A 315 -2.60 -0.18 3.86
C GLY A 315 -1.31 -0.49 3.09
N TYR A 316 -0.19 0.09 3.49
CA TYR A 316 1.14 -0.47 3.30
C TYR A 316 1.91 -0.20 4.58
N ARG A 317 2.58 -1.22 5.12
CA ARG A 317 3.53 -1.02 6.21
C ARG A 317 4.83 -0.35 5.71
N TRP A 318 4.75 0.77 4.97
CA TRP A 318 5.88 1.70 4.79
C TRP A 318 6.31 2.10 6.19
N CYS A 319 7.30 1.42 6.73
CA CYS A 319 7.21 1.05 8.14
C CYS A 319 7.15 2.27 9.04
N THR A 320 6.03 2.41 9.72
CA THR A 320 5.92 3.27 10.88
C THR A 320 5.10 2.46 11.88
N THR A 321 5.85 1.69 12.66
CA THR A 321 5.52 1.10 13.97
C THR A 321 4.50 -0.03 14.03
N THR A 322 4.49 -0.61 15.22
CA THR A 322 4.10 -1.98 15.55
C THR A 322 2.97 -1.94 16.55
N ASP A 323 1.95 -2.79 16.38
CA ASP A 323 0.87 -2.94 17.36
C ASP A 323 1.44 -3.39 18.71
N THR A 324 1.37 -2.52 19.71
CA THR A 324 1.70 -2.84 21.11
C THR A 324 0.50 -2.52 21.98
N GLY A 325 -0.54 -3.33 21.80
CA GLY A 325 -1.79 -3.31 22.56
C GLY A 325 -2.22 -4.75 22.86
N ALA A 326 -2.50 -5.04 24.13
CA ALA A 326 -2.66 -6.42 24.60
C ALA A 326 -3.92 -7.13 24.07
N ALA A 327 -3.79 -8.45 23.91
CA ALA A 327 -4.88 -9.43 23.83
C ALA A 327 -5.93 -9.29 22.70
N GLY A 328 -5.59 -9.85 21.53
CA GLY A 328 -6.58 -10.47 20.63
C GLY A 328 -6.74 -9.83 19.25
N SER A 329 -6.42 -10.61 18.20
CA SER A 329 -6.78 -10.40 16.79
C SER A 329 -6.25 -9.13 16.09
N PRO A 330 -5.16 -9.23 15.29
CA PRO A 330 -4.63 -8.12 14.50
C PRO A 330 -4.98 -8.22 12.98
N TYR A 331 -6.28 -8.19 12.65
CA TYR A 331 -7.04 -7.63 11.49
C TYR A 331 -6.45 -6.80 10.31
N ALA A 332 -6.52 -7.23 9.00
CA ALA A 332 -6.72 -6.70 7.55
C ALA A 332 -5.81 -5.98 6.38
N GLY A 333 -6.11 -4.78 5.77
CA GLY A 333 -5.85 -4.21 4.35
C GLY A 333 -4.49 -3.97 3.53
N VAL A 334 -4.55 -3.74 2.15
CA VAL A 334 -3.44 -3.58 1.07
C VAL A 334 -3.86 -2.84 -0.29
N VAL A 335 -3.04 -2.62 -1.39
CA VAL A 335 -3.37 -1.90 -2.71
C VAL A 335 -4.39 -2.60 -3.65
N PRO A 336 -5.33 -1.87 -4.29
CA PRO A 336 -6.35 -2.45 -5.16
C PRO A 336 -5.86 -3.19 -6.44
N PRO A 337 -6.69 -4.10 -7.01
CA PRO A 337 -6.35 -4.87 -8.22
C PRO A 337 -6.58 -4.12 -9.54
N ARG A 338 -6.14 -4.78 -10.63
CA ARG A 338 -6.54 -4.49 -12.01
C ARG A 338 -8.05 -4.20 -12.15
N SER A 339 -8.36 -3.22 -12.99
CA SER A 339 -9.61 -2.47 -13.10
C SER A 339 -10.81 -3.21 -13.74
N GLN A 340 -11.07 -4.47 -13.38
CA GLN A 340 -12.17 -5.25 -13.98
C GLN A 340 -13.59 -4.75 -13.63
N THR A 341 -13.77 -3.99 -12.56
CA THR A 341 -15.08 -3.42 -12.14
C THR A 341 -15.39 -2.05 -12.75
N PHE A 342 -14.41 -1.32 -13.28
CA PHE A 342 -14.59 0.08 -13.68
C PHE A 342 -15.41 0.25 -14.98
N CYS A 343 -15.46 -0.76 -15.85
CA CYS A 343 -15.96 -0.58 -17.23
C CYS A 343 -17.36 -1.16 -17.52
N LYS A 344 -18.02 -1.88 -16.60
CA LYS A 344 -19.29 -2.59 -16.92
C LYS A 344 -20.58 -1.77 -16.78
N GLY A 345 -20.54 -0.58 -16.19
CA GLY A 345 -21.76 0.14 -15.78
C GLY A 345 -22.20 1.33 -16.64
N HIS A 346 -21.28 2.21 -17.04
CA HIS A 346 -21.63 3.63 -17.28
C HIS A 346 -21.28 4.22 -18.65
N PHE A 347 -20.64 3.48 -19.56
CA PHE A 347 -20.43 3.92 -20.94
C PHE A 347 -21.48 3.31 -21.88
N ARG A 348 -22.72 3.78 -21.78
CA ARG A 348 -23.72 3.65 -22.86
C ARG A 348 -23.88 5.01 -23.53
N THR A 349 -23.52 5.09 -24.80
CA THR A 349 -23.86 6.21 -25.67
C THR A 349 -25.39 6.27 -25.87
N PRO A 350 -26.03 7.45 -25.83
CA PRO A 350 -27.43 7.56 -26.17
C PRO A 350 -27.61 7.45 -27.69
N SER A 351 -28.16 6.34 -28.16
CA SER A 351 -28.67 6.22 -29.53
C SER A 351 -30.02 6.93 -29.64
N SER A 352 -30.17 7.80 -30.63
CA SER A 352 -31.36 8.60 -30.87
C SER A 352 -32.62 7.79 -31.21
N GLU A 353 -33.73 8.21 -30.60
CA GLU A 353 -35.14 8.08 -31.00
C GLU A 353 -35.53 7.18 -32.19
N HIS A 354 -36.38 6.17 -31.95
CA HIS A 354 -37.79 6.18 -32.40
C HIS A 354 -38.58 4.96 -31.88
N SER A 355 -39.90 5.08 -31.82
CA SER A 355 -40.91 4.06 -31.49
C SER A 355 -42.24 4.51 -32.12
N PRO A 356 -43.29 3.67 -32.25
CA PRO A 356 -43.49 2.33 -31.69
C PRO A 356 -43.97 1.25 -32.69
N GLY A 357 -44.04 0.00 -32.25
CA GLY A 357 -44.68 -1.11 -32.98
C GLY A 357 -45.06 -2.27 -32.05
N ARG A 358 -46.31 -2.73 -32.10
CA ARG A 358 -46.85 -3.83 -31.30
C ARG A 358 -46.51 -5.19 -31.93
N GLU A 359 -46.36 -6.26 -31.14
CA GLU A 359 -47.36 -7.35 -31.03
C GLU A 359 -46.90 -8.57 -30.19
N HIS A 360 -47.85 -9.44 -29.84
CA HIS A 360 -47.69 -10.65 -29.04
C HIS A 360 -46.99 -11.81 -29.77
N ARG A 361 -46.34 -12.72 -29.01
CA ARG A 361 -46.82 -14.11 -28.81
C ARG A 361 -46.01 -14.91 -27.77
N GLN A 362 -46.62 -16.00 -27.29
CA GLN A 362 -46.18 -16.85 -26.16
C GLN A 362 -45.52 -18.17 -26.63
N HIS A 363 -45.12 -19.00 -25.64
CA HIS A 363 -44.86 -20.45 -25.68
C HIS A 363 -43.40 -20.91 -25.99
N VAL A 364 -42.66 -21.54 -25.05
CA VAL A 364 -42.71 -22.96 -24.55
C VAL A 364 -41.99 -23.92 -25.51
N ALA A 365 -41.14 -24.90 -25.14
CA ALA A 365 -40.34 -25.23 -23.93
C ALA A 365 -39.44 -26.47 -24.27
N LYS A 366 -38.76 -27.08 -23.27
CA LYS A 366 -38.05 -28.41 -23.27
C LYS A 366 -36.58 -28.38 -23.77
N HIS A 367 -35.56 -28.78 -22.98
CA HIS A 367 -35.18 -30.12 -22.43
C HIS A 367 -34.56 -31.07 -23.50
N THR A 368 -33.44 -31.80 -23.33
CA THR A 368 -32.28 -31.74 -22.40
C THR A 368 -31.01 -32.35 -23.12
N PRO A 369 -29.97 -33.02 -22.54
CA PRO A 369 -28.59 -32.89 -23.06
C PRO A 369 -28.02 -34.13 -23.78
N VAL A 370 -26.79 -34.03 -24.31
CA VAL A 370 -25.94 -35.18 -24.67
C VAL A 370 -24.51 -34.94 -24.15
N SER A 371 -23.82 -36.00 -23.73
CA SER A 371 -22.53 -35.97 -23.05
C SER A 371 -21.33 -36.37 -23.92
N ALA A 372 -20.15 -35.96 -23.46
CA ALA A 372 -18.86 -36.68 -23.48
C ALA A 372 -18.31 -37.29 -24.79
N SER A 373 -17.07 -36.93 -25.10
CA SER A 373 -16.04 -37.91 -25.49
C SER A 373 -14.64 -37.40 -25.11
N HIS A 374 -13.79 -38.33 -24.65
CA HIS A 374 -12.38 -38.07 -24.32
C HIS A 374 -11.50 -38.09 -25.58
N ILE A 375 -10.41 -37.31 -25.57
CA ILE A 375 -9.19 -37.62 -26.31
C ILE A 375 -7.99 -37.41 -25.37
N GLN A 376 -7.10 -38.39 -25.31
CA GLN A 376 -5.84 -38.36 -24.55
C GLN A 376 -4.75 -39.10 -25.36
N LEU A 377 -3.48 -38.89 -24.98
CA LEU A 377 -2.22 -39.39 -25.58
C LEU A 377 -1.68 -38.49 -26.72
N SER A 378 -0.52 -37.78 -26.65
CA SER A 378 0.85 -38.03 -26.11
C SER A 378 1.82 -38.61 -27.17
N PRO A 379 3.16 -38.40 -27.11
CA PRO A 379 3.94 -37.15 -26.96
C PRO A 379 5.07 -37.06 -28.03
N ARG A 380 5.92 -36.00 -28.05
CA ARG A 380 7.40 -36.09 -28.30
C ARG A 380 8.17 -34.75 -28.32
N ASN A 381 9.44 -34.86 -27.91
CA ASN A 381 10.64 -34.10 -28.28
C ASN A 381 10.81 -32.62 -27.87
N THR A 382 11.44 -32.45 -26.71
CA THR A 382 12.42 -31.38 -26.43
C THR A 382 13.74 -31.64 -27.18
N PRO A 383 14.52 -30.59 -27.48
CA PRO A 383 15.98 -30.67 -27.39
C PRO A 383 16.56 -29.64 -26.40
N VAL A 384 17.62 -30.05 -25.71
CA VAL A 384 18.40 -29.23 -24.77
C VAL A 384 19.36 -28.33 -25.55
N ILE A 385 19.54 -27.09 -25.09
CA ILE A 385 20.71 -26.27 -25.44
C ILE A 385 21.26 -25.68 -24.14
N ASN A 386 22.44 -26.15 -23.74
CA ASN A 386 23.31 -25.46 -22.79
C ASN A 386 24.29 -24.60 -23.60
N TYR A 387 24.61 -23.41 -23.09
CA TYR A 387 25.88 -22.75 -23.34
C TYR A 387 26.44 -22.26 -22.00
N GLU A 388 27.76 -22.13 -21.96
CA GLU A 388 28.63 -22.11 -20.78
C GLU A 388 28.54 -20.84 -19.92
#